data_AF-G9ZNM6-F1
#
_entry.id   AF-G9ZNM6-F1
#
_cell.length_a   1.000
_cell.length_b   1.000
_cell.length_c   1.000
_cell.angle_alpha   90.00
_cell.angle_beta   90.00
_cell.angle_gamma   90.00
#
_symmetry.space_group_name_H-M   'P 1'
#
loop_
_entity.id
_entity.type
_entity.pdbx_description
1 polymer ?
#
loop_
_entity_poly.entity_id
_entity_poly.type
_entity_poly.pdbx_seq_one_letter_code
_entity_poly.pdbx_strand_id
1 'polypeptide(L)' 'MEEFRMAEQFSTLAEEIINYQKKNDMPDTQLAFNLRITVERLHDIKSMESQPTPEEKKIIEDFVR' A
#
# COMPACT_ATOMS: atom_id res chain seq x y z
N MET A 1 8.47 -13.58 -17.67
CA MET A 1 9.30 -12.37 -17.40
C MET A 1 8.48 -11.21 -16.82
N GLU A 2 7.15 -11.22 -16.94
CA GLU A 2 6.26 -10.16 -16.42
C GLU A 2 5.98 -10.27 -14.91
N GLU A 3 5.80 -11.49 -14.39
CA GLU A 3 5.53 -11.75 -12.97
C GLU A 3 6.64 -11.25 -12.03
N PHE A 4 7.90 -11.33 -12.47
CA PHE A 4 9.05 -10.89 -11.67
C PHE A 4 9.05 -9.37 -11.47
N ARG A 5 8.67 -8.60 -12.49
CA ARG A 5 8.55 -7.13 -12.39
C ARG A 5 7.38 -6.70 -11.53
N MET A 6 6.28 -7.46 -11.54
CA MET A 6 5.13 -7.17 -10.68
C MET A 6 5.44 -7.42 -9.20
N ALA A 7 6.20 -8.49 -8.90
CA ALA A 7 6.66 -8.78 -7.54
C ALA A 7 7.59 -7.68 -6.98
N GLU A 8 8.52 -7.16 -7.79
CA GLU A 8 9.39 -6.04 -7.38
C GLU A 8 8.60 -4.75 -7.11
N GLN A 9 7.64 -4.42 -7.99
CA GLN A 9 6.79 -3.23 -7.80
C GLN A 9 5.89 -3.34 -6.57
N PHE A 10 5.39 -4.53 -6.27
CA PHE A 10 4.55 -4.77 -5.10
C PHE A 10 5.34 -4.66 -3.79
N SER A 11 6.57 -5.20 -3.77
CA SER A 11 7.52 -4.98 -2.68
C SER A 11 7.82 -3.48 -2.49
N THR A 12 7.89 -2.72 -3.59
CA THR A 12 8.14 -1.27 -3.55
C THR A 12 6.96 -0.52 -2.91
N LEU A 13 5.72 -0.84 -3.29
CA LEU A 13 4.54 -0.15 -2.76
C LEU A 13 4.32 -0.41 -1.27
N ALA A 14 4.51 -1.66 -0.81
CA ALA A 14 4.40 -2.01 0.61
C ALA A 14 5.42 -1.23 1.46
N GLU A 15 6.66 -1.12 0.97
CA GLU A 15 7.71 -0.35 1.63
C GLU A 15 7.39 1.15 1.65
N GLU A 16 6.87 1.72 0.56
CA GLU A 16 6.45 3.11 0.47
C GLU A 16 5.35 3.44 1.49
N ILE A 17 4.34 2.59 1.62
CA ILE A 17 3.28 2.72 2.63
C ILE A 17 3.88 2.76 4.04
N ILE A 18 4.74 1.79 4.39
CA ILE A 18 5.35 1.68 5.71
C ILE A 18 6.21 2.90 6.03
N ASN A 19 7.00 3.36 5.06
CA ASN A 19 7.87 4.53 5.23
C ASN A 19 7.07 5.82 5.38
N TYR A 20 5.99 5.99 4.62
CA TYR A 20 5.09 7.14 4.77
C TYR A 20 4.45 7.16 6.17
N GLN A 21 3.96 6.03 6.66
CA GLN A 21 3.37 5.94 8.01
C GLN A 21 4.37 6.30 9.10
N LYS A 22 5.60 5.76 9.02
CA LYS A 22 6.68 6.08 9.97
C LYS A 22 7.06 7.55 9.94
N LYS A 23 7.17 8.15 8.75
CA LYS A 23 7.54 9.56 8.58
C LYS A 23 6.50 10.52 9.15
N ASN A 24 5.22 10.16 9.08
CA ASN A 24 4.10 11.02 9.47
C ASN A 24 3.46 10.62 10.82
N ASP A 25 4.02 9.64 11.54
CA ASP A 25 3.43 9.04 12.75
C ASP A 25 1.95 8.66 12.54
N MET A 26 1.65 8.08 11.37
CA MET A 26 0.28 7.82 10.91
C MET A 26 -0.13 6.37 11.20
N PRO A 27 -1.15 6.13 12.05
CA PRO A 27 -1.65 4.78 12.32
C PRO A 27 -2.39 4.19 11.13
N ASP A 28 -2.45 2.85 11.07
CA ASP A 28 -3.13 2.10 10.00
C ASP A 28 -4.60 2.50 9.84
N THR A 29 -5.30 2.77 10.95
CA THR A 29 -6.69 3.23 10.96
C THR A 29 -6.88 4.56 10.23
N GLN A 30 -5.96 5.51 10.43
CA GLN A 30 -6.02 6.83 9.78
C GLN A 30 -5.68 6.72 8.31
N LEU A 31 -4.65 5.94 7.94
CA LEU A 31 -4.29 5.75 6.54
C LEU A 31 -5.40 5.03 5.77
N ALA A 32 -5.93 3.93 6.29
CA ALA A 32 -7.01 3.18 5.66
C ALA A 32 -8.26 4.07 5.45
N PHE A 33 -8.60 4.90 6.43
CA PHE A 33 -9.67 5.89 6.32
C PHE A 33 -9.45 6.87 5.16
N ASN A 34 -8.24 7.43 5.03
CA ASN A 34 -7.90 8.38 3.97
C ASN A 34 -7.96 7.74 2.58
N LEU A 35 -7.51 6.49 2.47
CA LEU A 35 -7.51 5.71 1.23
C LEU A 35 -8.89 5.12 0.88
N ARG A 36 -9.86 5.23 1.81
CA ARG A 36 -11.20 4.63 1.69
C ARG A 36 -11.16 3.11 1.47
N ILE A 37 -10.21 2.43 2.12
CA ILE A 37 -10.12 0.97 2.18
C ILE A 37 -10.25 0.51 3.63
N THR A 38 -10.47 -0.79 3.85
CA THR A 38 -10.47 -1.34 5.21
C THR A 38 -9.05 -1.45 5.75
N VAL A 39 -8.90 -1.45 7.08
CA VAL A 39 -7.61 -1.68 7.75
C VAL A 39 -7.06 -3.05 7.39
N GLU A 40 -7.91 -4.07 7.33
CA GLU A 40 -7.55 -5.43 6.89
C GLU A 40 -6.98 -5.42 5.46
N ARG A 41 -7.67 -4.73 4.52
CA ARG A 41 -7.19 -4.61 3.14
C ARG A 41 -5.83 -3.91 3.04
N LEU A 42 -5.61 -2.87 3.86
CA LEU A 42 -4.32 -2.21 3.97
C LEU A 42 -3.25 -3.18 4.50
N HIS A 43 -3.57 -4.02 5.49
CA HIS A 43 -2.66 -5.03 6.00
C HIS A 43 -2.30 -6.07 4.94
N ASP A 44 -3.26 -6.60 4.19
CA ASP A 44 -3.00 -7.59 3.12
C ASP A 44 -2.03 -7.06 2.06
N ILE A 45 -2.15 -5.76 1.73
CA ILE A 45 -1.25 -5.09 0.78
C ILE A 45 0.14 -4.91 1.40
N LYS A 46 0.23 -4.52 2.67
CA LYS A 46 1.50 -4.32 3.39
C LYS A 46 2.25 -5.64 3.67
N SER A 47 1.53 -6.72 3.95
CA SER A 47 2.06 -8.06 4.21
C SER A 47 2.45 -8.81 2.94
N MET A 48 2.13 -8.23 1.78
CA MET A 48 2.25 -8.86 0.48
C MET A 48 1.37 -10.10 0.28
N GLU A 49 0.30 -10.25 1.07
CA GLU A 49 -0.66 -11.36 0.97
C GLU A 49 -1.65 -11.17 -0.18
N SER A 50 -1.88 -9.92 -0.62
CA SER A 50 -2.76 -9.64 -1.75
C SER A 50 -2.30 -8.45 -2.57
N GLN A 51 -2.34 -8.59 -3.90
CA GLN A 51 -2.05 -7.49 -4.80
C GLN A 51 -3.19 -6.45 -4.77
N PRO A 52 -2.86 -5.14 -4.75
CA PRO A 52 -3.86 -4.10 -4.92
C PRO A 52 -4.41 -4.14 -6.34
N THR A 53 -5.68 -3.78 -6.47
CA THR A 53 -6.29 -3.45 -7.76
C THR A 53 -5.61 -2.22 -8.39
N PRO A 54 -5.71 -2.00 -9.71
CA PRO A 54 -5.17 -0.80 -10.35
C PRO A 54 -5.67 0.51 -9.71
N GLU A 55 -6.93 0.53 -9.29
CA GLU A 55 -7.55 1.67 -8.61
C GLU A 55 -6.96 1.90 -7.22
N GLU A 56 -6.86 0.85 -6.40
CA GLU A 56 -6.23 0.92 -5.08
C GLU A 56 -4.77 1.36 -5.18
N LYS A 57 -4.01 0.77 -6.11
CA LYS A 57 -2.62 1.14 -6.35
C LYS A 57 -2.50 2.63 -6.65
N LYS A 58 -3.32 3.15 -7.55
CA LYS A 58 -3.31 4.57 -7.89
C LYS A 58 -3.62 5.46 -6.68
N ILE A 59 -4.67 5.14 -5.93
CA ILE A 59 -5.07 5.93 -4.74
C ILE A 59 -3.97 5.92 -3.69
N ILE A 60 -3.32 4.77 -3.47
CA ILE A 60 -2.21 4.65 -2.53
C ILE A 60 -1.02 5.48 -3.02
N GLU A 61 -0.60 5.31 -4.28
CA GLU A 61 0.53 6.06 -4.85
C GLU A 61 0.29 7.57 -4.81
N ASP A 62 -0.91 8.05 -5.14
CA ASP A 62 -1.28 9.46 -5.09
C ASP A 62 -1.26 10.04 -3.66
N PHE A 63 -1.35 9.19 -2.63
CA PHE A 63 -1.38 9.61 -1.23
C PHE A 63 0.00 9.55 -0.54
N VAL A 64 0.80 8.51 -0.85
CA VAL A 64 2.06 8.23 -0.14
C VAL A 64 3.30 8.81 -0.84
N ARG A 65 3.19 9.20 -2.12
CA ARG A 65 4.30 9.79 -2.89
C ARG A 65 4.25 11.31 -2.95
#